data_AF-L0A0U5-F1
#
_entry.id   AF-L0A0U5-F1
#
_cell.length_a   1.000
_cell.length_b   1.000
_cell.length_c   1.000
_cell.angle_alpha   90.00
_cell.angle_beta   90.00
_cell.angle_gamma   90.00
#
_symmetry.space_group_name_H-M   'P 1'
#
loop_
_entity.id
_entity.type
_entity.pdbx_description
1 polymer ?
#
loop_
_entity_poly.entity_id
_entity_poly.type
_entity_poly.pdbx_seq_one_letter_code
_entity_poly.pdbx_strand_id
1 'polypeptide(L)'
;MKNMKHRSQDGRGITLALTVPAGATNGRPVALGGGGLYGVLETERVTADMLKAGTAPQGLREGQASVNLPGIGQTIDVGALPVAIADFGRVYLTPAGAPSEVAAGNTWIGWRLGNFVGLRSNGAQ
;
A
#
# COMPACT_ATOMS: atom_id res chain seq x y z
N MET A 1 -11.31 -11.49 12.54
CA MET A 1 -11.88 -10.23 12.02
C MET A 1 -12.30 -10.44 10.58
N LYS A 2 -13.56 -10.18 10.22
CA LYS A 2 -14.08 -10.45 8.86
C LYS A 2 -13.53 -9.51 7.77
N ASN A 3 -12.99 -8.36 8.16
CA ASN A 3 -12.59 -7.30 7.21
C ASN A 3 -11.08 -7.21 6.96
N MET A 4 -10.27 -8.02 7.64
CA MET A 4 -8.81 -8.00 7.47
C MET A 4 -8.44 -8.78 6.20
N LYS A 5 -7.63 -8.17 5.32
CA LYS A 5 -7.20 -8.81 4.05
C LYS A 5 -5.77 -9.35 4.12
N HIS A 6 -4.86 -8.54 4.65
CA HIS A 6 -3.46 -8.92 4.82
C HIS A 6 -3.02 -8.54 6.22
N ARG A 7 -2.12 -9.34 6.81
CA ARG A 7 -1.49 -9.07 8.09
C ARG A 7 -0.02 -9.47 8.00
N SER A 8 0.86 -8.62 8.51
CA SER A 8 2.27 -8.92 8.68
C SER A 8 2.41 -10.04 9.71
N GLN A 9 3.12 -11.12 9.36
CA GLN A 9 3.33 -12.25 10.28
C GLN A 9 4.47 -11.99 11.27
N ASP A 10 5.43 -11.17 10.88
CA ASP A 10 6.69 -10.91 11.59
C ASP A 10 6.83 -9.46 12.08
N GLY A 11 5.83 -8.63 11.81
CA GLY A 11 5.80 -7.21 12.18
C GLY A 11 6.67 -6.32 11.30
N ARG A 12 7.28 -6.84 10.22
CA ARG A 12 8.18 -6.07 9.34
C ARG A 12 7.47 -5.26 8.26
N GLY A 13 6.15 -5.38 8.18
CA GLY A 13 5.34 -4.82 7.12
C GLY A 13 4.56 -5.89 6.37
N ILE A 14 3.71 -5.46 5.46
CA ILE A 14 3.02 -6.34 4.52
C ILE A 14 3.65 -6.20 3.14
N THR A 15 3.83 -7.32 2.45
CA THR A 15 4.20 -7.33 1.03
C THR A 15 2.94 -7.39 0.17
N LEU A 16 2.81 -6.47 -0.77
CA LEU A 16 1.70 -6.42 -1.74
C LEU A 16 2.24 -6.27 -3.16
N ALA A 17 1.49 -6.80 -4.13
CA ALA A 17 1.70 -6.51 -5.54
C ALA A 17 1.17 -5.10 -5.85
N LEU A 18 2.07 -4.13 -6.06
CA LEU A 18 1.71 -2.73 -6.27
C LEU A 18 2.30 -2.21 -7.58
N THR A 19 1.58 -1.29 -8.22
CA THR A 19 2.10 -0.54 -9.37
C THR A 19 3.19 0.40 -8.90
N VAL A 20 4.35 0.37 -9.56
CA VAL A 20 5.51 1.20 -9.21
C VAL A 20 5.98 2.03 -10.40
N PRO A 21 6.60 3.20 -10.16
CA PRO A 21 7.14 4.05 -11.22
C PRO A 21 8.13 3.31 -12.13
N ALA A 22 8.21 3.72 -13.40
CA ALA A 22 9.23 3.19 -14.30
C ALA A 22 10.64 3.48 -13.76
N GLY A 23 11.57 2.53 -13.94
CA GLY A 23 12.93 2.63 -13.42
C GLY A 23 13.09 2.27 -11.94
N ALA A 24 12.01 1.88 -11.26
CA ALA A 24 12.08 1.31 -9.91
C ALA A 24 12.79 -0.05 -9.92
N THR A 25 13.78 -0.22 -9.05
CA THR A 25 14.66 -1.40 -8.99
C THR A 25 14.52 -2.15 -7.66
N ASN A 26 14.76 -3.46 -7.68
CA ASN A 26 14.77 -4.30 -6.47
C ASN A 26 15.70 -3.74 -5.37
N GLY A 27 15.29 -3.89 -4.12
CA GLY A 27 16.08 -3.59 -2.93
C GLY A 27 16.15 -2.10 -2.59
N ARG A 28 15.54 -1.23 -3.40
CA ARG A 28 15.51 0.21 -3.15
C ARG A 28 14.15 0.66 -2.62
N PRO A 29 14.12 1.68 -1.73
CA PRO A 29 12.89 2.36 -1.39
C PRO A 29 12.29 3.05 -2.62
N VAL A 30 10.97 2.99 -2.73
CA VAL A 30 10.20 3.67 -3.78
C VAL A 30 9.06 4.46 -3.15
N ALA A 31 8.90 5.71 -3.57
CA ALA A 31 7.77 6.53 -3.18
C ALA A 31 6.50 6.01 -3.87
N LEU A 32 5.44 5.86 -3.08
CA LEU A 32 4.13 5.40 -3.54
C LEU A 32 3.16 6.57 -3.43
N GLY A 33 2.86 7.19 -4.58
CA GLY A 33 2.03 8.38 -4.66
C GLY A 33 2.62 9.61 -3.94
N GLY A 34 1.77 10.63 -3.72
CA GLY A 34 2.17 11.90 -3.09
C GLY A 34 1.95 11.97 -1.57
N GLY A 35 1.38 10.93 -0.95
CA GLY A 35 0.98 10.94 0.46
C GLY A 35 2.12 10.70 1.48
N GLY A 36 3.35 10.54 0.98
CA GLY A 36 4.52 10.20 1.79
C GLY A 36 4.60 8.70 2.16
N LEU A 37 3.78 7.84 1.53
CA LEU A 37 3.98 6.39 1.63
C LEU A 37 5.21 6.01 0.81
N TYR A 38 6.01 5.10 1.35
CA TYR A 38 7.07 4.44 0.61
C TYR A 38 7.00 2.93 0.86
N GLY A 39 7.61 2.17 -0.03
CA GLY A 39 7.82 0.74 0.15
C GLY A 39 9.21 0.33 -0.30
N VAL A 40 9.60 -0.90 0.01
CA VAL A 40 10.84 -1.52 -0.46
C VAL A 40 10.48 -2.57 -1.50
N LEU A 41 11.06 -2.46 -2.68
CA LEU A 41 10.85 -3.41 -3.77
C LEU A 41 11.54 -4.74 -3.44
N GLU A 42 10.77 -5.82 -3.34
CA GLU A 42 11.30 -7.17 -3.16
C GLU A 42 11.53 -7.88 -4.51
N THR A 43 10.94 -7.35 -5.59
CA THR A 43 11.15 -7.78 -6.97
C THR A 43 11.41 -6.59 -7.87
N GLU A 44 11.95 -6.84 -9.06
CA GLU A 44 11.97 -5.85 -10.14
C GLU A 44 10.56 -5.50 -10.61
N ARG A 45 10.41 -4.31 -11.19
CA ARG A 45 9.18 -3.90 -11.87
C ARG A 45 8.98 -4.77 -13.12
N VAL A 46 7.86 -5.47 -13.18
CA VAL A 46 7.50 -6.30 -14.34
C VAL A 46 7.35 -5.45 -15.59
N THR A 47 8.08 -5.82 -16.65
CA THR A 47 7.97 -5.22 -17.98
C THR A 47 7.12 -6.08 -18.91
N ALA A 48 6.63 -5.51 -20.02
CA ALA A 48 5.94 -6.27 -21.06
C ALA A 48 6.78 -7.45 -21.59
N ASP A 49 8.10 -7.27 -21.68
CA ASP A 49 9.01 -8.31 -22.20
C ASP A 49 9.14 -9.47 -21.22
N MET A 50 9.14 -9.22 -19.90
CA MET A 50 9.13 -10.29 -18.89
C MET A 50 7.84 -11.12 -18.96
N LEU A 51 6.70 -10.48 -19.23
CA LEU A 51 5.43 -11.20 -19.42
C LEU A 51 5.45 -12.06 -20.68
N LYS A 52 5.93 -11.50 -21.80
CA LYS A 52 6.06 -12.24 -23.07
C LYS A 52 7.03 -13.42 -22.94
N ALA A 53 8.11 -13.25 -22.20
CA ALA A 53 9.11 -14.28 -21.94
C ALA A 53 8.67 -15.30 -20.87
N GLY A 54 7.56 -15.05 -20.16
CA GLY A 54 7.11 -15.90 -19.06
C GLY A 54 8.02 -15.89 -17.83
N THR A 55 8.86 -14.86 -17.68
CA THR A 55 9.83 -14.72 -16.57
C THR A 55 9.33 -13.77 -15.47
N ALA A 56 8.16 -13.18 -15.63
CA ALA A 56 7.54 -12.35 -14.61
C ALA A 56 7.25 -13.16 -13.33
N PRO A 57 7.51 -12.62 -12.13
CA PRO A 57 7.12 -13.27 -10.89
C PRO A 57 5.62 -13.57 -10.86
N GLN A 58 5.27 -14.72 -10.28
CA GLN A 58 3.89 -15.21 -10.27
C GLN A 58 2.93 -14.20 -9.62
N GLY A 59 1.80 -13.95 -10.29
CA GLY A 59 0.73 -13.08 -9.77
C GLY A 59 0.96 -11.58 -10.01
N LEU A 60 2.14 -11.17 -10.50
CA LEU A 60 2.42 -9.78 -10.86
C LEU A 60 1.98 -9.48 -12.30
N ARG A 61 1.49 -8.26 -12.52
CA ARG A 61 1.13 -7.72 -13.84
C ARG A 61 2.15 -6.70 -14.30
N GLU A 62 2.06 -6.31 -15.58
CA GLU A 62 2.91 -5.26 -16.13
C GLU A 62 2.87 -3.99 -15.27
N GLY A 63 4.04 -3.44 -14.98
CA GLY A 63 4.22 -2.26 -14.16
C GLY A 63 4.12 -2.49 -12.65
N GLN A 64 3.89 -3.72 -12.20
CA GLN A 64 3.87 -4.06 -10.79
C GLN A 64 5.19 -4.64 -10.30
N ALA A 65 5.38 -4.58 -8.99
CA ALA A 65 6.40 -5.29 -8.24
C ALA A 65 5.82 -5.79 -6.93
N SER A 66 6.45 -6.78 -6.31
CA SER A 66 6.23 -7.07 -4.89
C SER A 66 6.89 -5.97 -4.08
N VAL A 67 6.09 -5.28 -3.27
CA VAL A 67 6.54 -4.15 -2.46
C VAL A 67 6.22 -4.45 -1.00
N ASN A 68 7.25 -4.57 -0.18
CA ASN A 68 7.09 -4.55 1.27
C ASN A 68 6.77 -3.11 1.70
N LEU A 69 5.79 -2.95 2.57
CA LEU A 69 5.37 -1.67 3.15
C LEU A 69 5.77 -1.62 4.63
N PRO A 70 6.96 -1.10 4.96
CA PRO A 70 7.41 -1.00 6.34
C PRO A 70 6.45 -0.15 7.16
N GLY A 71 6.18 -0.57 8.40
CA GLY A 71 5.26 0.13 9.29
C GLY A 71 3.77 -0.04 8.96
N ILE A 72 3.41 -0.82 7.93
CA ILE A 72 2.04 -1.25 7.68
C ILE A 72 1.85 -2.67 8.21
N GLY A 73 1.20 -2.78 9.38
CA GLY A 73 1.00 -4.10 10.00
C GLY A 73 -0.12 -4.92 9.38
N GLN A 74 -1.11 -4.27 8.76
CA GLN A 74 -2.29 -4.93 8.19
C GLN A 74 -3.03 -4.05 7.18
N THR A 75 -3.79 -4.70 6.29
CA THR A 75 -4.82 -4.02 5.50
C THR A 75 -6.21 -4.43 5.97
N ILE A 76 -7.12 -3.46 6.03
CA ILE A 76 -8.53 -3.70 6.33
C ILE A 76 -9.43 -3.11 5.26
N ASP A 77 -10.56 -3.79 5.06
CA ASP A 77 -11.69 -3.28 4.30
C ASP A 77 -12.57 -2.42 5.23
N VAL A 78 -12.67 -1.14 4.91
CA VAL A 78 -13.48 -0.15 5.64
C VAL A 78 -14.74 0.22 4.86
N GLY A 79 -15.07 -0.53 3.81
CA GLY A 79 -16.12 -0.18 2.86
C GLY A 79 -15.67 0.88 1.85
N ALA A 80 -16.64 1.62 1.29
CA ALA A 80 -16.38 2.61 0.26
C ALA A 80 -15.52 3.77 0.81
N LEU A 81 -14.30 3.91 0.28
CA LEU A 81 -13.44 5.06 0.56
C LEU A 81 -13.88 6.28 -0.26
N PRO A 82 -13.81 7.50 0.30
CA PRO A 82 -14.04 8.72 -0.45
C PRO A 82 -13.17 8.79 -1.72
N VAL A 83 -13.77 9.15 -2.84
CA VAL A 83 -13.08 9.27 -4.14
C VAL A 83 -11.95 10.31 -4.09
N ALA A 84 -12.06 11.31 -3.21
CA ALA A 84 -11.05 12.34 -3.00
C ALA A 84 -9.72 11.79 -2.43
N ILE A 85 -9.74 10.64 -1.77
CA ILE A 85 -8.51 10.00 -1.28
C ILE A 85 -7.86 9.30 -2.47
N ALA A 86 -6.81 9.88 -3.06
CA ALA A 86 -6.04 9.22 -4.12
C ALA A 86 -5.44 7.89 -3.63
N ASP A 87 -5.11 6.99 -4.57
CA ASP A 87 -4.39 5.77 -4.23
C ASP A 87 -3.03 6.12 -3.58
N PHE A 88 -2.63 5.38 -2.55
CA PHE A 88 -1.50 5.70 -1.65
C PHE A 88 -1.64 7.03 -0.88
N GLY A 89 -2.80 7.69 -0.96
CA GLY A 89 -3.13 8.87 -0.17
C GLY A 89 -3.35 8.56 1.31
N ARG A 90 -3.16 9.57 2.17
CA ARG A 90 -3.41 9.43 3.60
C ARG A 90 -4.90 9.27 3.87
N VAL A 91 -5.22 8.38 4.81
CA VAL A 91 -6.58 8.15 5.29
C VAL A 91 -6.67 8.58 6.75
N TYR A 92 -7.64 9.44 7.02
CA TYR A 92 -8.00 9.93 8.34
C TYR A 92 -9.33 9.33 8.76
N LEU A 93 -9.55 9.23 10.07
CA LEU A 93 -10.80 8.76 10.67
C LEU A 93 -11.47 9.95 11.35
N THR A 94 -12.71 10.23 10.95
CA THR A 94 -13.54 11.23 11.62
C THR A 94 -13.93 10.79 13.02
N PRO A 95 -14.35 11.70 13.92
CA PRO A 95 -14.89 11.33 15.23
C PRO A 95 -16.09 10.38 15.16
N ALA A 96 -16.84 10.40 14.06
CA ALA A 96 -17.96 9.49 13.80
C ALA A 96 -17.51 8.11 13.26
N GLY A 97 -16.21 7.88 13.04
CA GLY A 97 -15.67 6.60 12.57
C GLY A 97 -15.69 6.41 11.05
N ALA A 98 -16.02 7.45 10.26
CA ALA A 98 -15.97 7.40 8.81
C ALA A 98 -14.57 7.76 8.26
N PRO A 99 -14.07 7.11 7.19
CA PRO A 99 -12.84 7.50 6.49
C PRO A 99 -12.95 8.89 5.85
N SER A 100 -11.85 9.65 5.88
CA SER A 100 -11.75 11.01 5.32
C SER A 100 -10.34 11.29 4.78
N GLU A 101 -10.25 12.19 3.82
CA GLU A 101 -9.03 12.82 3.29
C GLU A 101 -8.55 14.01 4.15
N VAL A 102 -9.41 14.52 5.05
CA VAL A 102 -9.16 15.75 5.80
C VAL A 102 -8.40 15.44 7.09
N ALA A 103 -7.28 16.14 7.30
CA ALA A 103 -6.49 16.02 8.52
C ALA A 103 -7.06 16.79 9.72
N ALA A 104 -7.65 17.96 9.47
CA ALA A 104 -8.13 18.85 10.54
C ALA A 104 -9.25 18.17 11.35
N GLY A 105 -9.05 18.04 12.66
CA GLY A 105 -10.03 17.44 13.58
C GLY A 105 -10.18 15.92 13.46
N ASN A 106 -9.40 15.24 12.62
CA ASN A 106 -9.50 13.81 12.35
C ASN A 106 -8.20 13.07 12.68
N THR A 107 -8.29 11.77 12.97
CA THR A 107 -7.14 10.95 13.35
C THR A 107 -6.52 10.28 12.13
N TRP A 108 -5.22 10.46 11.90
CA TRP A 108 -4.52 9.74 10.84
C TRP A 108 -4.37 8.24 11.19
N ILE A 109 -4.89 7.37 10.32
CA ILE A 109 -4.92 5.91 10.54
C ILE A 109 -4.04 5.12 9.56
N GLY A 110 -3.64 5.70 8.42
CA GLY A 110 -2.80 5.02 7.45
C GLY A 110 -2.96 5.54 6.03
N TRP A 111 -2.96 4.62 5.06
CA TRP A 111 -2.94 4.94 3.64
C TRP A 111 -3.94 4.11 2.85
N ARG A 112 -4.44 4.67 1.75
CA ARG A 112 -5.29 3.97 0.78
C ARG A 112 -4.43 3.00 -0.04
N LEU A 113 -4.88 1.77 -0.18
CA LEU A 113 -4.28 0.71 -0.99
C LEU A 113 -5.39 0.06 -1.82
N GLY A 114 -5.70 0.66 -2.97
CA GLY A 114 -6.85 0.29 -3.79
C GLY A 114 -8.17 0.53 -3.06
N ASN A 115 -8.85 -0.55 -2.69
CA ASN A 115 -10.12 -0.54 -1.92
C ASN A 115 -9.92 -0.74 -0.42
N PHE A 116 -8.67 -0.89 0.04
CA PHE A 116 -8.35 -1.17 1.43
C PHE A 116 -7.60 0.00 2.07
N VAL A 117 -7.56 -0.01 3.40
CA VAL A 117 -6.69 0.88 4.18
C VAL A 117 -5.54 0.06 4.75
N GLY A 118 -4.32 0.40 4.39
CA GLY A 118 -3.11 -0.04 5.07
C GLY A 118 -2.98 0.71 6.39
N LEU A 119 -3.23 0.02 7.50
CA LEU A 119 -3.16 0.62 8.82
C LEU A 119 -1.71 0.81 9.23
N ARG A 120 -1.39 2.03 9.64
CA ARG A 120 -0.09 2.30 10.26
C ARG A 120 0.01 1.55 11.58
N SER A 121 1.16 0.96 11.84
CA SER A 121 1.48 0.42 13.16
C SER A 121 1.59 1.56 14.16
N ASN A 122 0.88 1.48 15.28
CA ASN A 122 0.96 2.49 16.35
C ASN A 122 2.29 2.48 17.11
N GLY A 123 3.11 1.43 16.92
CA GLY A 123 4.32 1.15 17.72
C GLY A 123 5.62 1.77 17.21
N ALA A 124 5.59 2.74 16.30
CA ALA A 124 6.79 3.46 15.87
C ALA A 124 6.54 4.97 15.94
N GLN A 125 6.90 5.55 17.09
CA GLN A 125 7.38 6.93 17.19
C GLN A 125 8.87 6.86 17.51
#